data_AF-A0A945RXW1-F1
#
_entry.id   AF-A0A945RXW1-F1
#
_cell.length_a   1.000
_cell.length_b   1.000
_cell.length_c   1.000
_cell.angle_alpha   90.00
_cell.angle_beta   90.00
_cell.angle_gamma   90.00
#
_symmetry.space_group_name_H-M   'P 1'
#
loop_
_entity.id
_entity.type
_entity.pdbx_description
1 polymer ?
#
loop_
_entity_poly.entity_id
_entity_poly.type
_entity_poly.pdbx_seq_one_letter_code
_entity_poly.pdbx_strand_id
1 'polypeptide(L)' 'MSKAHEFSIGGWCLVSSGSDPFGGATRSPSLEAGLEGCAEAGIRYASFHDGDLWED' A
#
# COMPACT_ATOMS: atom_id res chain seq x y z
N MET A 1 -8.72 22.03 -18.85
CA MET A 1 -8.91 20.78 -18.10
C MET A 1 -7.54 20.13 -17.95
N SER A 2 -7.06 19.92 -16.72
CA SER A 2 -5.82 19.17 -16.50
C SER A 2 -6.04 17.71 -16.93
N LYS A 3 -5.00 17.10 -17.52
CA LYS A 3 -5.03 15.68 -17.86
C LYS A 3 -5.15 14.90 -16.55
N ALA A 4 -6.15 14.04 -16.41
CA ALA A 4 -6.26 13.18 -15.23
C ALA A 4 -4.99 12.33 -15.15
N HIS A 5 -4.19 12.55 -14.10
CA HIS A 5 -3.02 11.72 -13.85
C HIS A 5 -3.52 10.37 -13.31
N GLU A 6 -3.11 9.29 -13.95
CA GLU A 6 -3.35 7.96 -13.42
C GLU A 6 -2.34 7.71 -12.31
N PHE A 7 -2.81 7.72 -11.06
CA PHE A 7 -2.00 7.35 -9.91
C PHE A 7 -2.06 5.84 -9.68
N SER A 8 -0.91 5.28 -9.32
CA SER A 8 -0.75 3.90 -8.87
C SER A 8 0.05 3.86 -7.57
N ILE A 9 -0.16 2.83 -6.75
CA ILE A 9 0.55 2.65 -5.49
C ILE A 9 1.12 1.23 -5.37
N GLY A 10 2.31 1.10 -4.77
CA GLY A 10 2.89 -0.21 -4.49
C GLY A 10 2.26 -0.87 -3.26
N GLY A 11 2.07 -2.18 -3.30
CA GLY A 11 1.54 -3.01 -2.21
C GLY A 11 2.34 -2.82 -0.92
N TRP A 12 3.66 -2.75 -1.02
CA TRP A 12 4.54 -2.42 0.10
C TRP A 12 4.14 -1.14 0.86
N CYS A 13 3.64 -0.11 0.17
CA CYS A 13 3.18 1.12 0.82
C CYS A 13 1.91 0.89 1.65
N LEU A 14 1.08 -0.08 1.26
CA LEU A 14 -0.17 -0.44 1.93
C LEU A 14 0.09 -1.31 3.17
N VAL A 15 1.07 -2.21 3.09
CA VAL A 15 1.35 -3.20 4.15
C VAL A 15 2.52 -2.81 5.05
N SER A 16 3.19 -1.67 4.81
CA SER A 16 4.34 -1.22 5.61
C SER A 16 3.98 -1.06 7.10
N SER A 17 4.62 -1.84 7.96
CA SER A 17 4.50 -1.77 9.41
C SER A 17 5.19 -0.54 10.03
N GLY A 18 6.02 0.16 9.25
CA GLY A 18 6.81 1.30 9.72
C GLY A 18 8.01 0.93 10.58
N SER A 19 8.48 -0.32 10.53
CA SER A 19 9.77 -0.69 11.11
C SER A 19 10.91 -0.01 10.34
N ASP A 20 11.96 0.37 11.05
CA ASP A 20 13.17 0.97 10.47
C ASP A 20 14.44 0.44 11.18
N PRO A 21 15.67 0.83 10.77
CA PRO A 21 16.90 0.34 11.39
C PRO A 21 17.11 0.70 12.87
N PHE A 22 16.31 1.62 13.42
CA PHE A 22 16.40 2.14 14.78
C PHE A 22 15.21 1.74 15.66
N GLY A 23 14.15 1.18 15.08
CA GLY A 23 12.93 0.85 15.79
C GLY A 23 12.08 -0.24 15.14
N GLY A 24 11.33 -0.95 15.97
CA GLY A 24 10.39 -1.99 15.52
C GLY A 24 9.12 -1.43 14.89
N ALA A 25 8.28 -2.34 14.39
CA ALA A 25 6.96 -2.04 13.84
C ALA A 25 6.08 -1.24 14.81
N THR A 26 5.36 -0.24 14.29
CA THR A 26 4.41 0.58 15.05
C THR A 26 2.97 0.48 14.54
N ARG A 27 2.78 -0.22 13.41
CA ARG A 27 1.50 -0.42 12.74
C ARG A 27 1.33 -1.89 12.35
N SER A 28 0.07 -2.31 12.23
CA SER A 28 -0.33 -3.64 11.75
C SER A 28 -1.40 -3.50 10.67
N PRO A 29 -1.06 -2.93 9.49
CA PRO A 29 -2.02 -2.78 8.40
C PRO A 29 -2.35 -4.14 7.77
N SER A 30 -3.60 -4.31 7.31
CA SER A 30 -3.94 -5.40 6.40
C SER A 30 -3.94 -4.89 4.96
N LEU A 31 -3.70 -5.79 4.01
CA LEU A 31 -3.76 -5.46 2.59
C LEU A 31 -5.16 -4.97 2.18
N GLU A 32 -6.21 -5.61 2.70
CA GLU A 32 -7.61 -5.26 2.42
C GLU A 32 -7.91 -3.82 2.83
N ALA A 33 -7.53 -3.41 4.03
CA ALA A 33 -7.75 -2.05 4.52
C ALA A 33 -7.00 -1.00 3.66
N GLY A 34 -5.79 -1.35 3.21
CA GLY A 34 -5.03 -0.48 2.30
C GLY A 34 -5.69 -0.33 0.93
N LEU A 35 -6.25 -1.41 0.38
CA LEU A 35 -6.97 -1.39 -0.90
C LEU A 35 -8.30 -0.65 -0.80
N GLU A 36 -9.04 -0.80 0.30
CA GLU A 36 -10.24 -0.02 0.58
C GLU A 36 -9.91 1.49 0.60
N GLY A 37 -8.85 1.90 1.30
CA GLY A 37 -8.39 3.29 1.31
C GLY A 37 -7.99 3.81 -0.08
N CYS A 38 -7.41 2.95 -0.94
CA CYS A 38 -7.11 3.31 -2.33
C CYS A 38 -8.38 3.56 -3.14
N ALA A 39 -9.40 2.71 -2.97
CA ALA A 39 -10.69 2.85 -3.63
C ALA A 39 -11.38 4.16 -3.20
N GLU A 40 -11.39 4.47 -1.90
CA GLU A 40 -11.92 5.74 -1.36
C GLU A 40 -11.18 6.97 -1.91
N ALA A 41 -9.86 6.85 -2.12
CA ALA A 41 -9.03 7.92 -2.68
C ALA A 41 -9.08 8.02 -4.22
N GLY A 42 -9.81 7.14 -4.90
CA GLY A 42 -9.90 7.10 -6.36
C GLY A 42 -8.65 6.56 -7.07
N ILE A 43 -7.78 5.84 -6.36
CA ILE A 43 -6.61 5.15 -6.92
C ILE A 43 -7.07 3.81 -7.48
N ARG A 44 -6.90 3.62 -8.80
CA ARG A 44 -7.42 2.44 -9.52
C ARG A 44 -6.40 1.32 -9.72
N TYR A 45 -5.12 1.62 -9.57
CA TYR A 45 -4.04 0.70 -9.91
C TYR A 45 -3.11 0.47 -8.73
N ALA A 46 -2.75 -0.78 -8.49
CA ALA A 46 -1.74 -1.18 -7.52
C ALA A 46 -0.80 -2.22 -8.12
N SER A 47 0.45 -2.23 -7.65
CA SER A 47 1.48 -3.19 -8.05
C SER A 47 2.00 -3.93 -6.82
N PHE A 48 2.32 -5.22 -6.93
CA PHE A 48 2.70 -6.05 -5.80
C PHE A 48 4.00 -6.80 -6.07
N HIS A 49 4.83 -6.93 -5.04
CA HIS A 49 5.76 -8.04 -4.93
C HIS A 49 5.05 -9.26 -4.35
N ASP A 50 5.65 -10.43 -4.48
CA ASP A 50 5.20 -11.67 -3.84
C ASP A 50 5.02 -11.51 -2.32
N GLY A 51 6.02 -10.97 -1.64
CA GLY A 51 5.97 -10.72 -0.19
C GLY A 51 4.98 -9.64 0.26
N ASP A 52 4.39 -8.88 -0.65
CA ASP A 52 3.29 -7.95 -0.32
C ASP A 52 1.95 -8.69 -0.19
N LEU A 53 1.82 -9.86 -0.84
CA LEU A 53 0.59 -10.64 -0.90
C LEU A 53 0.64 -11.84 0.04
N TRP A 54 1.78 -12.53 0.08
CA TRP A 54 1.94 -13.81 0.77
C TRP A 54 2.99 -13.70 1.87
N GLU A 55 2.71 -14.32 3.00
CA GLU A 55 3.72 -14.55 4.04
C GLU A 55 4.66 -15.68 3.59
N ASP A 56 5.97 -15.50 3.82
CA ASP A 56 7.01 -16.50 3.56
C ASP A 56 6.94 -17.72 4.50
#